data_AF-A0AAJ0E9L8-F1
#
_entry.id   AF-A0AAJ0E9L8-F1
#
_cell.length_a   1.000
_cell.length_b   1.000
_cell.length_c   1.000
_cell.angle_alpha   90.00
_cell.angle_beta   90.00
_cell.angle_gamma   90.00
#
_symmetry.space_group_name_H-M   'P 1'
#
loop_
_entity.id
_entity.type
_entity.pdbx_description
1 polymer ?
#
loop_
_entity_poly.entity_id
_entity_poly.type
_entity_poly.pdbx_seq_one_letter_code
_entity_poly.pdbx_strand_id
1 'polypeptide(L)'
;MGGSEYDGHLWTIPVEFKGSLLVFFLLLIFARTKRWIHMAGVMGTAFWLVRIGDWDQSLFCIGLLLAEISIILPNSSPPSDAAEHETLGYSNAITTKFGLRIVYIFRHAGTLALFFLGLHLFSYPEYYGSSTPGFITISQWVPAYYQATSDRTQLFWNSIGAVIFVFALMYSPAVSFNLDVPLVCNFRLPWYQTSPSLNDRDKEELAAATFPDCEAVRFEPLLQRPFTTSFAQYLGRISYSLYLWHGAINHMIGVRWLSPAYSALQLAQTQAQTLTEGGNEAAAIDLTQTAWSAYRLAFLYGTLVNTLALLWASDVFNALVDVNAVKLTRWFGEKAWRRD
;
A
#
# COMPACT_ATOMS: atom_id res chain seq x y z
N MET A 1 -12.47 -5.29 -15.17
CA MET A 1 -13.20 -4.24 -14.43
C MET A 1 -13.18 -3.01 -15.30
N GLY A 2 -14.33 -2.55 -15.79
CA GLY A 2 -14.40 -1.31 -16.57
C GLY A 2 -15.03 -0.24 -15.69
N GLY A 3 -14.39 0.92 -15.57
CA GLY A 3 -15.04 2.10 -15.01
C GLY A 3 -16.18 2.58 -15.92
N SER A 4 -16.78 3.72 -15.58
CA SER A 4 -17.80 4.31 -16.45
C SER A 4 -17.23 4.62 -17.84
N GLU A 5 -18.07 4.65 -18.88
CA GLU A 5 -17.63 5.03 -20.24
C GLU A 5 -16.95 6.40 -20.29
N TYR A 6 -17.35 7.31 -19.39
CA TYR A 6 -16.78 8.65 -19.25
C TYR A 6 -15.47 8.65 -18.47
N ASP A 7 -15.31 7.70 -17.55
CA ASP A 7 -14.13 7.63 -16.73
C ASP A 7 -13.82 6.20 -16.25
N GLY A 8 -12.96 5.54 -17.03
CA GLY A 8 -12.56 4.15 -16.82
C GLY A 8 -11.68 3.94 -15.59
N HIS A 9 -10.97 4.98 -15.12
CA HIS A 9 -10.01 4.82 -14.03
C HIS A 9 -10.68 4.74 -12.65
N LEU A 10 -11.89 5.29 -12.50
CA LEU A 10 -12.70 5.31 -11.27
C LEU A 10 -13.36 3.96 -10.91
N TRP A 11 -12.91 2.87 -11.54
CA TRP A 11 -13.51 1.54 -11.36
C TRP A 11 -13.33 0.99 -9.94
N THR A 12 -12.36 1.47 -9.15
CA THR A 12 -12.12 0.96 -7.80
C THR A 12 -13.17 1.46 -6.82
N ILE A 13 -13.69 2.68 -6.98
CA ILE A 13 -14.71 3.29 -6.11
C ILE A 13 -15.93 2.37 -5.89
N PRO A 14 -16.62 1.85 -6.93
CA PRO A 14 -17.77 0.97 -6.72
C PRO A 14 -17.37 -0.38 -6.10
N VAL A 15 -16.15 -0.87 -6.35
CA VAL A 15 -15.63 -2.11 -5.73
C VAL A 15 -15.40 -1.90 -4.23
N GLU A 16 -14.75 -0.79 -3.87
CA GLU A 16 -14.48 -0.38 -2.49
C GLU A 16 -15.76 -0.12 -1.70
N PHE A 17 -16.76 0.51 -2.32
CA PHE A 17 -18.06 0.75 -1.71
C PHE A 17 -18.80 -0.57 -1.41
N LYS A 18 -18.83 -1.51 -2.37
CA LYS A 18 -19.41 -2.84 -2.17
C LYS A 18 -18.70 -3.61 -1.05
N GLY A 19 -17.37 -3.60 -1.05
CA GLY A 19 -16.57 -4.25 -0.02
C GLY A 19 -16.78 -3.66 1.38
N SER A 20 -16.87 -2.33 1.46
CA SER A 20 -17.15 -1.63 2.71
C SER A 20 -18.54 -1.94 3.26
N LEU A 21 -19.55 -2.00 2.39
CA LEU A 21 -20.90 -2.44 2.77
C LEU A 21 -20.91 -3.89 3.25
N LEU A 22 -20.17 -4.78 2.58
CA LEU A 22 -20.05 -6.17 3.00
C LEU A 22 -19.47 -6.27 4.42
N VAL A 23 -18.37 -5.57 4.71
CA VAL A 23 -17.78 -5.52 6.07
C VAL A 23 -18.78 -4.96 7.08
N PHE A 24 -19.46 -3.87 6.74
CA PHE A 24 -20.47 -3.27 7.60
C PHE A 24 -21.61 -4.24 7.93
N PHE A 25 -22.14 -4.96 6.94
CA PHE A 25 -23.19 -5.95 7.16
C PHE A 25 -22.70 -7.16 7.95
N LEU A 26 -21.48 -7.65 7.70
CA LEU A 26 -20.89 -8.73 8.50
C LEU A 26 -20.77 -8.32 9.97
N LEU A 27 -20.27 -7.11 10.25
CA LEU A 27 -20.20 -6.57 11.61
C LEU A 27 -21.59 -6.48 12.27
N LEU A 28 -22.63 -6.05 11.54
CA LEU A 28 -24.00 -6.00 12.06
C LEU A 28 -24.58 -7.39 12.34
N ILE A 29 -24.42 -8.33 11.41
CA ILE A 29 -24.90 -9.72 11.54
C ILE A 29 -24.26 -10.39 12.77
N PHE A 30 -22.96 -10.17 12.97
CA PHE A 30 -22.20 -10.80 14.05
C PHE A 30 -22.12 -9.96 15.34
N ALA A 31 -22.73 -8.77 15.40
CA ALA A 31 -22.61 -7.80 16.50
C ALA A 31 -22.91 -8.36 17.90
N ARG A 32 -23.78 -9.38 17.99
CA ARG A 32 -24.18 -10.04 19.26
C ARG A 32 -23.66 -11.48 19.39
N THR A 33 -22.85 -11.94 18.46
CA THR A 33 -22.37 -13.33 18.44
C THR A 33 -21.06 -13.48 19.22
N LYS A 34 -20.74 -14.71 19.63
CA LYS A 34 -19.44 -15.00 20.26
C LYS A 34 -18.33 -14.82 19.23
N ARG A 35 -17.18 -14.29 19.66
CA ARG A 35 -16.05 -13.98 18.76
C ARG A 35 -15.62 -15.15 17.88
N TRP A 36 -15.61 -16.39 18.41
CA TRP A 36 -15.25 -17.56 17.60
C TRP A 36 -16.26 -17.84 16.46
N ILE A 37 -17.54 -17.54 16.68
CA ILE A 37 -18.61 -17.67 15.67
C ILE A 37 -18.42 -16.59 14.61
N HIS A 38 -18.13 -15.36 15.03
CA HIS A 38 -17.79 -14.26 14.13
C HIS A 38 -16.60 -14.62 13.23
N MET A 39 -15.48 -15.05 13.83
CA MET A 39 -14.27 -15.48 13.11
C MET A 39 -14.54 -16.63 12.14
N ALA A 40 -15.23 -17.68 12.59
CA ALA A 40 -15.55 -18.81 11.73
C ALA A 40 -16.51 -18.43 10.59
N GLY A 41 -17.49 -17.55 10.88
CA GLY A 41 -18.44 -17.03 9.91
C GLY A 41 -17.75 -16.21 8.83
N VAL A 42 -16.94 -15.22 9.20
CA VAL A 42 -16.20 -14.38 8.25
C VAL A 42 -15.19 -15.20 7.45
N MET A 43 -14.50 -16.17 8.06
CA MET A 43 -13.61 -17.10 7.35
C MET A 43 -14.38 -17.97 6.34
N GLY A 44 -15.56 -18.46 6.73
CA GLY A 44 -16.45 -19.20 5.83
C GLY A 44 -16.92 -18.35 4.65
N THR A 45 -17.32 -17.10 4.90
CA THR A 45 -17.70 -16.13 3.85
C THR A 45 -16.53 -15.82 2.92
N ALA A 46 -15.34 -15.55 3.47
CA ALA A 46 -14.13 -15.29 2.68
C ALA A 46 -13.80 -16.47 1.75
N PHE A 47 -13.85 -17.70 2.27
CA PHE A 47 -13.62 -18.91 1.49
C PHE A 47 -14.67 -19.11 0.40
N TRP A 48 -15.95 -18.90 0.74
CA TRP A 48 -17.04 -19.00 -0.24
C TRP A 48 -16.91 -18.00 -1.38
N LEU A 49 -16.54 -16.74 -1.09
CA LEU A 49 -16.30 -15.70 -2.09
C LEU A 49 -15.16 -16.06 -3.06
N VAL A 50 -14.04 -16.58 -2.54
CA VAL A 50 -12.94 -17.08 -3.40
C VAL A 50 -13.41 -18.24 -4.29
N ARG A 51 -14.30 -19.11 -3.79
CA ARG A 51 -14.79 -20.23 -4.60
C ARG A 51 -15.72 -19.78 -5.73
N ILE A 52 -16.42 -18.67 -5.56
CA ILE A 52 -17.29 -18.07 -6.59
C ILE A 52 -16.50 -17.26 -7.61
N GLY A 53 -15.36 -16.71 -7.19
CA GLY A 53 -14.51 -15.86 -8.02
C GLY A 53 -14.48 -14.40 -7.60
N ASP A 54 -15.17 -14.02 -6.51
CA ASP A 54 -15.21 -12.66 -5.95
C ASP A 54 -14.02 -12.48 -4.97
N TRP A 55 -12.81 -12.57 -5.51
CA TRP A 55 -11.56 -12.48 -4.75
C TRP A 55 -11.38 -11.10 -4.09
N ASP A 56 -11.85 -10.04 -4.74
CA ASP A 56 -11.83 -8.66 -4.25
C ASP A 56 -12.63 -8.52 -2.96
N GLN A 57 -13.86 -9.02 -2.94
CA GLN A 57 -14.73 -9.00 -1.77
C GLN A 57 -14.18 -9.90 -0.64
N SER A 58 -13.53 -11.02 -1.00
CA SER A 58 -12.87 -11.87 -0.02
C SER A 58 -11.72 -11.15 0.71
N LEU A 59 -10.97 -10.28 0.02
CA LEU A 59 -9.91 -9.47 0.66
C LEU A 59 -10.45 -8.55 1.76
N PHE A 60 -11.65 -7.98 1.58
CA PHE A 60 -12.32 -7.21 2.63
C PHE A 60 -12.66 -8.07 3.86
N CYS A 61 -13.18 -9.28 3.64
CA CYS A 61 -13.43 -10.24 4.71
C CYS A 61 -12.14 -10.68 5.42
N ILE A 62 -11.06 -10.92 4.68
CA ILE A 62 -9.75 -11.27 5.25
C ILE A 62 -9.17 -10.09 6.03
N GLY A 63 -9.33 -8.85 5.57
CA GLY A 63 -8.95 -7.66 6.32
C GLY A 63 -9.68 -7.56 7.66
N LEU A 64 -10.99 -7.84 7.68
CA LEU A 64 -11.78 -7.93 8.91
C LEU A 64 -11.26 -9.05 9.84
N LEU A 65 -10.92 -10.22 9.30
CA LEU A 65 -10.31 -11.30 10.09
C LEU A 65 -8.95 -10.90 10.65
N LEU A 66 -8.09 -10.26 9.86
CA LEU A 66 -6.78 -9.79 10.31
C LEU A 66 -6.91 -8.78 11.44
N ALA A 67 -7.89 -7.87 11.36
CA ALA A 67 -8.20 -6.92 12.42
C ALA A 67 -8.60 -7.64 13.73
N GLU A 68 -9.51 -8.62 13.65
CA GLU A 68 -9.90 -9.43 14.81
C GLU A 68 -8.71 -10.23 15.39
N ILE A 69 -7.87 -10.84 14.54
CA ILE A 69 -6.66 -11.54 14.99
C ILE A 69 -5.71 -10.57 15.71
N SER A 70 -5.55 -9.34 15.21
CA SER A 70 -4.67 -8.35 15.84
C SER A 70 -5.14 -7.92 17.23
N ILE A 71 -6.45 -7.97 17.49
CA ILE A 71 -7.03 -7.72 18.81
C ILE A 71 -6.76 -8.90 19.75
N ILE A 72 -6.82 -10.13 19.24
CA ILE A 72 -6.58 -11.37 20.02
C ILE A 72 -5.09 -11.55 20.34
N LEU A 73 -4.24 -11.27 19.35
CA LEU A 73 -2.79 -11.46 19.40
C LEU A 73 -2.12 -10.11 19.14
N PRO A 74 -2.05 -9.22 20.13
CA PRO A 74 -1.34 -7.96 19.98
C PRO A 74 0.14 -8.22 19.73
N ASN A 75 0.75 -7.44 18.84
CA ASN A 75 2.19 -7.51 18.60
C ASN A 75 2.94 -6.92 19.79
N SER A 76 3.36 -7.76 20.74
CA SER A 76 4.07 -7.32 21.94
C SER A 76 5.42 -6.67 21.57
N SER A 77 5.58 -5.41 21.98
CA SER A 77 6.88 -4.72 22.06
C SER A 77 7.80 -5.47 23.02
N PRO A 78 9.14 -5.45 22.82
CA PRO A 78 10.05 -5.95 23.84
C PRO A 78 9.74 -5.25 25.18
N PRO A 79 9.80 -5.97 26.32
CA PRO A 79 9.59 -5.35 27.61
C PRO A 79 10.57 -4.18 27.75
N SER A 80 10.05 -2.98 27.95
CA SER A 80 10.88 -1.87 28.42
C SER A 80 11.52 -2.32 29.72
N ASP A 81 12.83 -2.14 29.87
CA ASP A 81 13.59 -2.41 31.09
C ASP A 81 13.08 -1.62 32.33
N ALA A 82 12.00 -0.84 32.20
CA ALA A 82 11.38 -0.02 33.24
C ALA A 82 10.51 -0.79 34.26
N ALA A 83 10.29 -2.09 34.09
CA ALA A 83 9.52 -2.91 35.04
C ALA A 83 10.40 -3.94 35.78
N GLU A 84 11.61 -3.56 36.18
CA GLU A 84 12.38 -4.31 37.18
C GLU A 84 12.22 -3.68 38.57
N HIS A 85 11.10 -3.99 39.24
CA HIS A 85 11.08 -4.02 40.70
C HIS A 85 10.08 -5.09 41.16
N GLU A 86 10.58 -6.31 41.30
CA GLU A 86 10.53 -7.13 42.53
C GLU A 86 10.53 -8.64 42.24
N THR A 87 11.60 -9.25 42.73
CA THR A 87 11.70 -10.62 43.27
C THR A 87 11.83 -11.82 42.31
N LEU A 88 12.93 -12.56 42.56
CA LEU A 88 13.21 -13.99 42.33
C LEU A 88 13.95 -14.41 41.04
N GLY A 89 15.23 -14.78 41.24
CA GLY A 89 15.86 -15.88 40.51
C GLY A 89 16.98 -15.54 39.52
N TYR A 90 18.14 -15.06 40.01
CA TYR A 90 19.33 -14.72 39.21
C TYR A 90 19.86 -15.86 38.30
N SER A 91 19.59 -17.14 38.62
CA SER A 91 20.09 -18.28 37.84
C SER A 91 19.16 -18.76 36.71
N ASN A 92 17.84 -18.50 36.79
CA ASN A 92 16.88 -18.83 35.72
C ASN A 92 16.72 -17.70 34.71
N ALA A 93 17.26 -16.51 35.00
CA ALA A 93 17.20 -15.34 34.13
C ALA A 93 18.11 -15.47 32.89
N ILE A 94 19.24 -16.18 32.96
CA ILE A 94 20.20 -16.26 31.83
C ILE A 94 19.70 -17.25 30.75
N THR A 95 19.18 -18.41 31.15
CA THR A 95 18.62 -19.41 30.22
C THR A 95 17.33 -18.93 29.56
N THR A 96 16.49 -18.20 30.28
CA THR A 96 15.27 -17.57 29.72
C THR A 96 15.59 -16.39 28.79
N LYS A 97 16.58 -15.54 29.12
CA LYS A 97 17.03 -14.43 28.25
C LYS A 97 17.57 -14.91 26.90
N PHE A 98 18.34 -16.01 26.87
CA PHE A 98 18.86 -16.59 25.62
C PHE A 98 17.74 -17.22 24.76
N GLY A 99 16.82 -17.96 25.38
CA GLY A 99 15.65 -18.52 24.70
C GLY A 99 14.72 -17.45 24.11
N LEU A 100 14.46 -16.37 24.85
CA LEU A 100 13.66 -15.24 24.38
C LEU A 100 14.32 -14.52 23.19
N ARG A 101 15.65 -14.35 23.21
CA ARG A 101 16.40 -13.74 22.11
C ARG A 101 16.35 -14.59 20.83
N ILE A 102 16.45 -15.92 20.97
CA ILE A 102 16.32 -16.86 19.85
C ILE A 102 14.91 -16.77 19.25
N VAL A 103 13.86 -16.85 20.06
CA VAL A 103 12.47 -16.73 19.59
C VAL A 103 12.24 -15.42 18.87
N TYR A 104 12.80 -14.32 19.39
CA TYR A 104 12.70 -13.00 18.77
C TYR A 104 13.42 -12.94 17.41
N ILE A 105 14.61 -13.54 17.28
CA ILE A 105 15.33 -13.63 15.99
C ILE A 105 14.56 -14.49 14.98
N PHE A 106 14.04 -15.64 15.40
CA PHE A 106 13.22 -16.50 14.54
C PHE A 106 11.93 -15.80 14.11
N ARG A 107 11.26 -15.07 15.01
CA ARG A 107 10.10 -14.24 14.67
C ARG A 107 10.45 -13.19 13.64
N HIS A 108 11.55 -12.47 13.83
CA HIS A 108 12.06 -11.49 12.86
C HIS A 108 12.34 -12.10 11.50
N ALA A 109 13.15 -13.16 11.45
CA ALA A 109 13.48 -13.86 10.23
C ALA A 109 12.22 -14.39 9.53
N GLY A 110 11.25 -14.92 10.28
CA GLY A 110 9.95 -15.36 9.78
C GLY A 110 9.15 -14.20 9.16
N THR A 111 9.06 -13.06 9.84
CA THR A 111 8.34 -11.89 9.29
C THR A 111 9.03 -11.31 8.04
N LEU A 112 10.36 -11.30 8.00
CA LEU A 112 11.11 -10.91 6.80
C LEU A 112 10.87 -11.90 5.65
N ALA A 113 10.92 -13.19 5.92
CA ALA A 113 10.64 -14.22 4.93
C ALA A 113 9.21 -14.09 4.38
N LEU A 114 8.20 -13.88 5.24
CA LEU A 114 6.83 -13.63 4.82
C LEU A 114 6.68 -12.34 4.03
N PHE A 115 7.41 -11.27 4.41
CA PHE A 115 7.39 -10.01 3.68
C PHE A 115 7.91 -10.16 2.25
N PHE A 116 9.08 -10.79 2.09
CA PHE A 116 9.65 -11.04 0.76
C PHE A 116 8.86 -12.07 -0.04
N LEU A 117 8.28 -13.08 0.62
CA LEU A 117 7.35 -14.01 -0.02
C LEU A 117 6.10 -13.31 -0.53
N GLY A 118 5.51 -12.43 0.30
CA GLY A 118 4.36 -11.61 -0.07
C GLY A 118 4.69 -10.72 -1.26
N LEU A 119 5.84 -10.03 -1.25
CA LEU A 119 6.32 -9.22 -2.37
C LEU A 119 6.54 -10.05 -3.65
N HIS A 120 7.12 -11.25 -3.54
CA HIS A 120 7.32 -12.15 -4.68
C HIS A 120 5.98 -12.52 -5.32
N LEU A 121 5.01 -12.96 -4.52
CA LEU A 121 3.68 -13.30 -5.02
C LEU A 121 2.90 -12.09 -5.56
N PHE A 122 3.07 -10.92 -4.94
CA PHE A 122 2.47 -9.66 -5.39
C PHE A 122 3.07 -9.14 -6.70
N SER A 123 4.30 -9.57 -7.02
CA SER A 123 4.99 -9.24 -8.27
C SER A 123 4.67 -10.21 -9.43
N TYR A 124 3.59 -10.98 -9.33
CA TYR A 124 3.20 -11.90 -10.39
C TYR A 124 2.97 -11.13 -11.71
N PRO A 125 3.62 -11.54 -12.81
CA PRO A 125 3.56 -10.81 -14.07
C PRO A 125 2.19 -10.90 -14.73
N GLU A 126 1.75 -9.79 -15.31
CA GLU A 126 0.45 -9.66 -15.99
C GLU A 126 0.38 -10.56 -17.23
N TYR A 127 1.46 -10.59 -18.01
CA TYR A 127 1.57 -11.38 -19.22
C TYR A 127 2.56 -12.53 -19.05
N TYR A 128 2.21 -13.71 -19.57
CA TYR A 128 3.09 -14.89 -19.63
C TYR A 128 3.67 -15.37 -18.28
N GLY A 129 2.92 -15.23 -17.18
CA GLY A 129 3.39 -15.68 -15.86
C GLY A 129 3.69 -17.18 -15.75
N SER A 130 2.96 -18.01 -16.50
CA SER A 130 3.23 -19.46 -16.58
C SER A 130 4.54 -19.80 -17.28
N SER A 131 5.11 -18.88 -18.06
CA SER A 131 6.39 -19.04 -18.76
C SER A 131 7.54 -18.29 -18.08
N THR A 132 7.25 -17.47 -17.06
CA THR A 132 8.24 -16.62 -16.41
C THR A 132 9.00 -17.40 -15.34
N PRO A 133 10.35 -17.46 -15.39
CA PRO A 133 11.16 -18.11 -14.37
C PRO A 133 10.82 -17.60 -12.96
N GLY A 134 10.67 -18.50 -12.00
CA GLY A 134 10.23 -18.17 -10.62
C GLY A 134 8.71 -18.19 -10.40
N PHE A 135 7.91 -18.16 -11.48
CA PHE A 135 6.44 -18.21 -11.42
C PHE A 135 5.82 -19.44 -12.08
N ILE A 136 6.60 -20.23 -12.83
CA ILE A 136 6.15 -21.44 -13.53
C ILE A 136 5.48 -22.42 -12.57
N THR A 137 6.11 -22.71 -11.43
CA THR A 137 5.62 -23.72 -10.46
C THR A 137 4.33 -23.27 -9.78
N ILE A 138 4.28 -22.03 -9.29
CA ILE A 138 3.10 -21.51 -8.61
C ILE A 138 1.92 -21.33 -9.59
N SER A 139 2.19 -21.07 -10.87
CA SER A 139 1.14 -21.00 -11.89
C SER A 139 0.38 -22.32 -12.06
N GLN A 140 0.96 -23.45 -11.67
CA GLN A 140 0.30 -24.77 -11.71
C GLN A 140 -0.64 -24.99 -10.51
N TRP A 141 -0.47 -24.25 -9.41
CA TRP A 141 -1.23 -24.42 -8.15
C TRP A 141 -2.49 -23.57 -8.08
N VAL A 142 -2.90 -22.98 -9.20
CA VAL A 142 -4.06 -22.10 -9.30
C VAL A 142 -5.32 -22.94 -9.50
N PRO A 143 -6.44 -22.69 -8.81
CA PRO A 143 -7.68 -23.42 -9.05
C PRO A 143 -8.19 -23.24 -10.48
N ALA A 144 -8.85 -24.27 -11.05
CA ALA A 144 -9.32 -24.28 -12.43
C ALA A 144 -10.16 -23.05 -12.84
N TYR A 145 -10.93 -22.47 -11.92
CA TYR A 145 -11.71 -21.25 -12.16
C TYR A 145 -10.84 -20.04 -12.53
N TYR A 146 -9.67 -19.90 -11.88
CA TYR A 146 -8.75 -18.78 -12.06
C TYR A 146 -7.77 -19.01 -13.23
N GLN A 147 -7.55 -20.25 -13.64
CA GLN A 147 -6.72 -20.60 -14.80
C GLN A 147 -7.32 -20.18 -16.14
N ALA A 148 -8.63 -19.84 -16.18
CA ALA A 148 -9.32 -19.49 -17.42
C ALA A 148 -8.78 -18.23 -18.12
N THR A 149 -8.10 -17.33 -17.39
CA THR A 149 -7.54 -16.09 -17.93
C THR A 149 -6.27 -15.72 -17.18
N SER A 150 -5.24 -15.23 -17.89
CA SER A 150 -3.98 -14.75 -17.30
C SER A 150 -4.21 -13.73 -16.19
N ASP A 151 -5.11 -12.78 -16.43
CA ASP A 151 -5.42 -11.69 -15.50
C ASP A 151 -6.00 -12.24 -14.19
N ARG A 152 -6.88 -13.24 -14.26
CA ARG A 152 -7.47 -13.88 -13.07
C ARG A 152 -6.44 -14.64 -12.26
N THR A 153 -5.49 -15.26 -12.95
CA THR A 153 -4.37 -15.96 -12.29
C THR A 153 -3.47 -14.95 -11.56
N GLN A 154 -3.16 -13.82 -12.20
CA GLN A 154 -2.41 -12.74 -11.56
C GLN A 154 -3.14 -12.18 -10.33
N LEU A 155 -4.42 -11.84 -10.48
CA LEU A 155 -5.23 -11.27 -9.40
C LEU A 155 -5.34 -12.22 -8.20
N PHE A 156 -5.42 -13.53 -8.46
CA PHE A 156 -5.40 -14.55 -7.42
C PHE A 156 -4.09 -14.53 -6.61
N TRP A 157 -2.93 -14.54 -7.27
CA TRP A 157 -1.63 -14.49 -6.59
C TRP A 157 -1.38 -13.15 -5.91
N ASN A 158 -1.79 -12.04 -6.53
CA ASN A 158 -1.70 -10.71 -5.93
C ASN A 158 -2.56 -10.62 -4.66
N SER A 159 -3.73 -11.24 -4.63
CA SER A 159 -4.59 -11.29 -3.45
C SER A 159 -3.92 -12.05 -2.30
N ILE A 160 -3.34 -13.23 -2.57
CA ILE A 160 -2.61 -14.01 -1.57
C ILE A 160 -1.37 -13.26 -1.09
N GLY A 161 -0.61 -12.68 -2.03
CA GLY A 161 0.57 -11.87 -1.74
C GLY A 161 0.24 -10.68 -0.85
N ALA A 162 -0.86 -9.97 -1.11
CA ALA A 162 -1.32 -8.84 -0.31
C ALA A 162 -1.65 -9.25 1.13
N VAL A 163 -2.36 -10.37 1.33
CA VAL A 163 -2.70 -10.88 2.68
C VAL A 163 -1.44 -11.23 3.46
N ILE A 164 -0.51 -11.96 2.84
CA ILE A 164 0.76 -12.35 3.48
C ILE A 164 1.62 -11.11 3.79
N PHE A 165 1.68 -10.16 2.86
CA PHE A 165 2.42 -8.91 3.01
C PHE A 165 1.88 -8.06 4.16
N VAL A 166 0.56 -7.87 4.24
CA VAL A 166 -0.07 -7.12 5.34
C VAL A 166 0.13 -7.85 6.67
N PHE A 167 -0.03 -9.17 6.70
CA PHE A 167 0.23 -9.96 7.91
C PHE A 167 1.69 -9.80 8.39
N ALA A 168 2.66 -9.86 7.47
CA ALA A 168 4.08 -9.65 7.79
C ALA A 168 4.35 -8.23 8.34
N LEU A 169 3.68 -7.21 7.79
CA LEU A 169 3.77 -5.83 8.29
C LEU A 169 3.18 -5.68 9.69
N MET A 170 2.03 -6.29 9.97
CA MET A 170 1.34 -6.21 11.25
C MET A 170 2.15 -6.82 12.40
N TYR A 171 2.76 -7.98 12.15
CA TYR A 171 3.53 -8.73 13.16
C TYR A 171 5.03 -8.48 13.11
N SER A 172 5.49 -7.56 12.27
CA SER A 172 6.90 -7.16 12.22
C SER A 172 7.37 -6.71 13.61
N PRO A 173 8.44 -7.29 14.17
CA PRO A 173 8.87 -6.88 15.49
C PRO A 173 9.60 -5.52 15.45
N ALA A 174 9.49 -4.77 16.53
CA ALA A 174 10.18 -3.50 16.68
C ALA A 174 11.68 -3.69 16.86
N VAL A 175 12.52 -2.96 16.12
CA VAL A 175 13.98 -2.99 16.28
C VAL A 175 14.46 -1.66 16.83
N SER A 176 15.29 -1.67 17.87
CA SER A 176 16.06 -0.49 18.26
C SER A 176 17.31 -0.41 17.38
N PHE A 177 17.42 0.63 16.57
CA PHE A 177 18.67 0.95 15.89
C PHE A 177 19.10 2.33 16.37
N ASN A 178 20.23 2.37 17.08
CA ASN A 178 20.86 3.61 17.51
C ASN A 178 21.68 4.16 16.34
N LEU A 179 20.98 4.75 15.37
CA LEU A 179 21.60 5.47 14.26
C LEU A 179 21.32 6.95 14.52
N ASP A 180 22.20 7.57 15.32
CA ASP A 180 22.30 9.02 15.48
C ASP A 180 22.71 9.65 14.14
N VAL A 181 21.74 9.73 13.22
CA VAL A 181 21.87 10.46 11.97
C VAL A 181 20.98 11.70 12.10
N PRO A 182 21.54 12.86 12.52
CA PRO A 182 20.77 14.05 12.89
C PRO A 182 19.93 14.65 11.75
N LEU A 183 20.11 14.19 10.51
CA LEU A 183 19.39 14.67 9.33
C LEU A 183 18.06 13.95 9.06
N VAL A 184 17.82 12.77 9.62
CA VAL A 184 16.61 11.96 9.32
C VAL A 184 15.51 12.14 10.39
N CYS A 185 15.86 12.57 11.60
CA CYS A 185 14.91 12.67 12.72
C CYS A 185 13.89 13.81 12.57
N ASN A 186 14.20 14.89 11.84
CA ASN A 186 13.28 16.03 11.65
C ASN A 186 12.18 15.80 10.60
N PHE A 187 12.19 14.67 9.88
CA PHE A 187 11.19 14.32 8.86
C PHE A 187 10.18 13.26 9.34
N ARG A 188 9.98 13.08 10.64
CA ARG A 188 9.07 12.04 11.18
C ARG A 188 8.17 12.58 12.28
N LEU A 189 7.17 13.36 11.87
CA LEU A 189 6.05 13.75 12.72
C LEU A 189 5.03 12.59 12.80
N PRO A 190 4.38 12.37 13.96
CA PRO A 190 3.26 11.45 14.07
C PRO A 190 2.13 11.82 13.11
N TRP A 191 1.51 10.81 12.49
CA TRP A 191 0.45 11.01 11.48
C TRP A 191 -0.73 11.86 11.98
N TYR A 192 -1.05 11.79 13.28
CA TYR A 192 -2.15 12.55 13.87
C TYR A 192 -1.82 14.05 13.98
N GLN A 193 -0.54 14.43 14.13
CA GLN A 193 -0.11 15.83 14.20
C GLN A 193 -0.19 16.50 12.83
N THR A 194 0.08 15.75 11.76
CA THR A 194 0.06 16.24 10.37
C THR A 194 -1.32 16.13 9.71
N SER A 195 -2.29 15.49 10.36
CA SER A 195 -3.65 15.34 9.82
C SER A 195 -4.46 16.64 9.94
N PRO A 196 -4.95 17.21 8.83
CA PRO A 196 -5.74 18.44 8.81
C PRO A 196 -7.21 18.21 9.15
N SER A 197 -7.68 16.95 9.18
CA SER A 197 -9.06 16.57 9.48
C SER A 197 -9.35 16.43 10.97
N LEU A 198 -8.29 16.34 11.79
CA LEU A 198 -8.39 16.29 13.25
C LEU A 198 -8.46 17.71 13.83
N ASN A 199 -9.36 17.91 14.80
CA ASN A 199 -9.40 19.15 15.57
C ASN A 199 -8.28 19.14 16.62
N ASP A 200 -7.91 20.31 17.13
CA ASP A 200 -6.80 20.42 18.10
C ASP A 200 -7.03 19.58 19.36
N ARG A 201 -8.29 19.47 19.81
CA ARG A 201 -8.66 18.57 20.91
C ARG A 201 -8.40 17.10 20.59
N ASP A 202 -8.72 16.64 19.38
CA ASP A 202 -8.46 15.25 18.99
C ASP A 202 -6.95 15.00 18.89
N LYS A 203 -6.20 15.98 18.35
CA LYS A 203 -4.74 15.91 18.29
C LYS A 203 -4.14 15.85 19.69
N GLU A 204 -4.67 16.59 20.64
CA GLU A 204 -4.30 16.55 22.05
C GLU A 204 -4.69 15.23 22.72
N GLU A 205 -5.89 14.70 22.45
CA GLU A 205 -6.32 13.38 22.96
C GLU A 205 -5.43 12.24 22.41
N LEU A 206 -5.10 12.28 21.11
CA LEU A 206 -4.18 11.34 20.45
C LEU A 206 -2.73 11.55 20.94
N ALA A 207 -2.32 12.78 21.17
CA ALA A 207 -1.02 13.10 21.77
C ALA A 207 -0.94 12.60 23.22
N ALA A 208 -2.00 12.74 24.01
CA ALA A 208 -2.06 12.27 25.39
C ALA A 208 -2.13 10.74 25.48
N ALA A 209 -2.78 10.09 24.50
CA ALA A 209 -2.77 8.63 24.36
C ALA A 209 -1.41 8.10 23.88
N THR A 210 -0.57 8.94 23.28
CA THR A 210 0.80 8.60 22.86
C THR A 210 1.75 9.03 23.96
N PHE A 211 2.25 8.09 24.77
CA PHE A 211 3.12 8.38 25.91
C PHE A 211 4.21 9.44 25.59
N PRO A 212 4.42 10.44 26.48
CA PRO A 212 5.28 11.59 26.20
C PRO A 212 6.75 11.23 26.42
N ASP A 213 7.33 10.44 25.53
CA ASP A 213 8.77 10.16 25.56
C ASP A 213 9.46 10.80 24.36
N CYS A 214 9.80 12.08 24.47
CA CYS A 214 10.68 12.77 23.52
C CYS A 214 12.14 12.26 23.59
N GLU A 215 12.47 11.38 24.54
CA GLU A 215 13.81 10.77 24.71
C GLU A 215 13.84 9.25 24.56
N ALA A 216 12.70 8.55 24.46
CA ALA A 216 12.73 7.10 24.31
C ALA A 216 13.03 6.69 22.86
N VAL A 217 14.05 5.84 22.71
CA VAL A 217 14.33 5.09 21.48
C VAL A 217 13.02 4.53 20.92
N ARG A 218 12.52 5.11 19.82
CA ARG A 218 11.27 4.66 19.19
C ARG A 218 11.43 3.24 18.70
N PHE A 219 10.82 2.29 19.41
CA PHE A 219 10.69 0.90 19.02
C PHE A 219 9.67 0.77 17.87
N GLU A 220 10.07 1.16 16.66
CA GLU A 220 9.23 1.01 15.47
C GLU A 220 9.48 -0.35 14.79
N PRO A 221 8.41 -1.04 14.34
CA PRO A 221 8.50 -2.24 13.50
C PRO A 221 9.36 -2.01 12.27
N LEU A 222 10.39 -2.84 12.04
CA LEU A 222 11.38 -2.62 10.99
C LEU A 222 10.74 -2.47 9.60
N LEU A 223 9.73 -3.29 9.31
CA LEU A 223 9.06 -3.31 8.00
C LEU A 223 8.10 -2.12 7.80
N GLN A 224 7.64 -1.46 8.86
CA GLN A 224 6.73 -0.32 8.77
C GLN A 224 7.47 1.01 8.54
N ARG A 225 8.75 1.09 8.90
CA ARG A 225 9.59 2.30 8.81
C ARG A 225 9.58 3.04 7.47
N PRO A 226 9.65 2.39 6.29
CA PRO A 226 9.59 3.11 5.02
C PRO A 226 8.24 3.82 4.81
N PHE A 227 7.16 3.27 5.38
CA PHE A 227 5.80 3.79 5.24
C PHE A 227 5.45 4.89 6.26
N THR A 228 6.24 5.04 7.33
CA THR A 228 6.01 6.05 8.39
C THR A 228 6.81 7.33 8.22
N THR A 229 7.55 7.51 7.11
CA THR A 229 8.28 8.76 6.81
C THR A 229 7.33 9.94 6.55
N SER A 230 7.73 11.19 6.82
CA SER A 230 6.86 12.36 6.55
C SER A 230 6.46 12.45 5.08
N PHE A 231 7.36 12.09 4.17
CA PHE A 231 7.07 12.06 2.75
C PHE A 231 6.02 11.00 2.40
N ALA A 232 6.15 9.77 2.90
CA ALA A 232 5.15 8.73 2.70
C ALA A 232 3.79 9.10 3.32
N GLN A 233 3.79 9.69 4.51
CA GLN A 233 2.57 10.18 5.15
C GLN A 233 1.93 11.35 4.37
N TYR A 234 2.74 12.26 3.83
CA TYR A 234 2.26 13.34 2.97
C TYR A 234 1.58 12.78 1.71
N LEU A 235 2.24 11.85 1.01
CA LEU A 235 1.64 11.17 -0.15
C LEU A 235 0.37 10.42 0.23
N GLY A 236 0.34 9.78 1.41
CA GLY A 236 -0.87 9.14 1.95
C GLY A 236 -2.01 10.14 2.16
N ARG A 237 -1.73 11.33 2.70
CA ARG A 237 -2.71 12.40 2.94
C ARG A 237 -3.34 12.93 1.65
N ILE A 238 -2.61 12.96 0.54
CA ILE A 238 -3.14 13.40 -0.77
C ILE A 238 -3.50 12.23 -1.69
N SER A 239 -3.44 10.98 -1.22
CA SER A 239 -3.55 9.78 -2.06
C SER A 239 -4.87 9.67 -2.81
N TYR A 240 -5.99 9.97 -2.15
CA TYR A 240 -7.31 9.98 -2.79
C TYR A 240 -7.40 11.05 -3.89
N SER A 241 -6.90 12.25 -3.60
CA SER A 241 -6.85 13.35 -4.57
C SER A 241 -5.89 13.07 -5.73
N LEU A 242 -4.78 12.37 -5.49
CA LEU A 242 -3.86 11.87 -6.51
C LEU A 242 -4.57 10.88 -7.43
N TYR A 243 -5.30 9.93 -6.84
CA TYR A 243 -6.06 8.95 -7.60
C TYR A 243 -7.15 9.58 -8.47
N LEU A 244 -7.87 10.60 -8.01
CA LEU A 244 -8.88 11.28 -8.82
C LEU A 244 -8.28 12.09 -9.99
N TRP A 245 -7.17 12.79 -9.76
CA TRP A 245 -6.64 13.74 -10.73
C TRP A 245 -5.65 13.12 -11.74
N HIS A 246 -5.08 11.93 -11.45
CA HIS A 246 -4.03 11.36 -12.30
C HIS A 246 -4.48 11.17 -13.76
N GLY A 247 -5.70 10.69 -13.99
CA GLY A 247 -6.23 10.45 -15.34
C GLY A 247 -6.36 11.75 -16.13
N ALA A 248 -7.06 12.73 -15.57
CA ALA A 248 -7.27 14.03 -16.19
C ALA A 248 -5.93 14.74 -16.51
N ILE A 249 -5.00 14.76 -15.56
CA ILE A 249 -3.70 15.43 -15.73
C ILE A 249 -2.83 14.69 -16.75
N ASN A 250 -2.82 13.37 -16.72
CA ASN A 250 -2.08 12.58 -17.70
C ASN A 250 -2.61 12.84 -19.12
N HIS A 251 -3.92 13.02 -19.31
CA HIS A 251 -4.49 13.37 -20.61
C HIS A 251 -4.24 14.83 -21.02
N MET A 252 -4.29 15.78 -20.08
CA MET A 252 -4.12 17.21 -20.34
C MET A 252 -2.66 17.60 -20.58
N ILE A 253 -1.73 17.02 -19.82
CA ILE A 253 -0.30 17.36 -19.83
C ILE A 253 0.49 16.21 -20.45
N GLY A 254 0.45 15.02 -19.84
CA GLY A 254 1.26 13.87 -20.24
C GLY A 254 1.13 13.53 -21.72
N VAL A 255 -0.09 13.20 -22.18
CA VAL A 255 -0.38 12.81 -23.57
C VAL A 255 -0.10 13.95 -24.53
N ARG A 256 -0.48 15.19 -24.19
CA ARG A 256 -0.26 16.36 -25.04
C ARG A 256 1.23 16.68 -25.26
N TRP A 257 2.06 16.38 -24.27
CA TRP A 257 3.50 16.58 -24.33
C TRP A 257 4.22 15.42 -25.02
N LEU A 258 3.88 14.18 -24.67
CA LEU A 258 4.58 12.97 -25.13
C LEU A 258 4.13 12.50 -26.52
N SER A 259 2.87 12.70 -26.90
CA SER A 259 2.35 12.20 -28.18
C SER A 259 3.10 12.79 -29.40
N PRO A 260 3.36 14.11 -29.49
CA PRO A 260 4.17 14.67 -30.57
C PRO A 260 5.60 14.13 -30.57
N ALA A 261 6.25 14.06 -29.40
CA ALA A 261 7.62 13.56 -29.27
C ALA A 261 7.73 12.08 -29.70
N TYR A 262 6.76 11.26 -29.32
CA TYR A 262 6.68 9.86 -29.74
C TYR A 262 6.45 9.73 -31.25
N SER A 263 5.55 10.54 -31.82
CA SER A 263 5.30 10.53 -33.27
C SER A 263 6.54 10.93 -34.09
N ALA A 264 7.32 11.89 -33.61
CA ALA A 264 8.57 12.32 -34.22
C ALA A 264 9.64 11.22 -34.14
N LEU A 265 9.75 10.52 -33.00
CA LEU A 265 10.63 9.36 -32.85
C LEU A 265 10.25 8.24 -33.83
N GLN A 266 8.95 7.94 -33.97
CA GLN A 266 8.47 6.91 -34.88
C GLN A 266 8.78 7.24 -36.34
N LEU A 267 8.61 8.50 -36.73
CA LEU A 267 8.96 8.97 -38.08
C LEU A 267 10.47 8.95 -38.34
N ALA A 268 11.28 9.29 -37.35
CA ALA A 268 12.73 9.18 -37.45
C ALA A 268 13.16 7.70 -37.62
N GLN A 269 12.53 6.77 -36.90
CA GLN A 269 12.81 5.35 -37.04
C GLN A 269 12.48 4.80 -38.43
N THR A 270 11.34 5.22 -39.02
CA THR A 270 10.99 4.77 -40.39
C THR A 270 11.95 5.38 -41.43
N GLN A 271 12.40 6.62 -41.25
CA GLN A 271 13.42 7.22 -42.12
C GLN A 271 14.79 6.57 -41.95
N ALA A 272 15.17 6.16 -40.74
CA ALA A 272 16.42 5.44 -40.52
C ALA A 272 16.42 4.07 -41.21
N GLN A 273 15.27 3.38 -41.25
CA GLN A 273 15.11 2.12 -41.99
C GLN A 273 15.36 2.32 -43.50
N THR A 274 14.77 3.34 -44.11
CA THR A 274 14.97 3.62 -45.54
C THR A 274 16.41 4.04 -45.87
N LEU A 275 17.08 4.77 -44.97
CA LEU A 275 18.50 5.12 -45.12
C LEU A 275 19.42 3.90 -45.01
N THR A 276 19.07 2.93 -44.15
CA THR A 276 19.80 1.66 -44.01
C THR A 276 19.67 0.83 -45.29
N GLU A 277 18.46 0.73 -45.85
CA GLU A 277 18.21 0.07 -47.14
C GLU A 277 18.93 0.77 -48.31
N GLY A 278 19.06 2.09 -48.25
CA GLY A 278 19.81 2.91 -49.21
C GLY A 278 21.34 2.86 -49.06
N GLY A 279 21.87 2.06 -48.12
CA GLY A 279 23.31 1.88 -47.91
C GLY A 279 24.01 3.00 -47.13
N ASN A 280 23.25 3.91 -46.48
CA ASN A 280 23.79 4.99 -45.65
C ASN A 280 23.54 4.72 -44.17
N GLU A 281 24.19 3.69 -43.64
CA GLU A 281 24.05 3.25 -42.25
C GLU A 281 24.49 4.32 -41.24
N ALA A 282 25.53 5.08 -41.56
CA ALA A 282 26.04 6.14 -40.67
C ALA A 282 24.99 7.24 -40.42
N ALA A 283 24.30 7.69 -41.47
CA ALA A 283 23.23 8.67 -41.34
C ALA A 283 22.00 8.10 -40.61
N ALA A 284 21.68 6.82 -40.81
CA ALA A 284 20.59 6.15 -40.11
C ALA A 284 20.83 6.08 -38.59
N ILE A 285 22.06 5.77 -38.19
CA ILE A 285 22.47 5.72 -36.78
C ILE A 285 22.40 7.11 -36.15
N ASP A 286 22.97 8.13 -36.80
CA ASP A 286 22.99 9.51 -36.30
C ASP A 286 21.58 10.07 -36.10
N LEU A 287 20.70 9.86 -37.08
CA LEU A 287 19.30 10.27 -37.03
C LEU A 287 18.53 9.57 -35.90
N THR A 288 18.74 8.26 -35.75
CA THR A 288 18.12 7.47 -34.67
C THR A 288 18.58 7.94 -33.29
N GLN A 289 19.88 8.16 -33.11
CA GLN A 289 20.46 8.60 -31.85
C GLN A 289 19.99 10.01 -31.48
N THR A 290 19.93 10.91 -32.46
CA THR A 290 19.41 12.27 -32.28
C THR A 290 17.93 12.24 -31.87
N ALA A 291 17.10 11.47 -32.56
CA ALA A 291 15.68 11.34 -32.23
C ALA A 291 15.44 10.74 -30.83
N TRP A 292 16.22 9.71 -30.45
CA TRP A 292 16.16 9.14 -29.09
C TRP A 292 16.56 10.14 -28.02
N SER A 293 17.60 10.94 -28.26
CA SER A 293 18.04 11.97 -27.30
C SER A 293 16.96 13.04 -27.08
N ALA A 294 16.32 13.49 -28.16
CA ALA A 294 15.20 14.44 -28.10
C ALA A 294 13.99 13.86 -27.36
N TYR A 295 13.63 12.60 -27.67
CA TYR A 295 12.53 11.91 -26.98
C TYR A 295 12.81 11.72 -25.49
N ARG A 296 14.04 11.34 -25.09
CA ARG A 296 14.43 11.20 -23.68
C ARG A 296 14.28 12.50 -22.90
N LEU A 297 14.70 13.62 -23.49
CA LEU A 297 14.52 14.94 -22.88
C LEU A 297 13.03 15.29 -22.78
N ALA A 298 12.27 15.09 -23.85
CA ALA A 298 10.82 15.33 -23.84
C ALA A 298 10.10 14.46 -22.80
N PHE A 299 10.51 13.20 -22.63
CA PHE A 299 10.01 12.30 -21.62
C PHE A 299 10.34 12.80 -20.22
N LEU A 300 11.60 13.16 -19.95
CA LEU A 300 12.01 13.66 -18.63
C LEU A 300 11.24 14.93 -18.23
N TYR A 301 11.17 15.91 -19.13
CA TYR A 301 10.43 17.14 -18.87
C TYR A 301 8.92 16.91 -18.78
N GLY A 302 8.37 16.08 -19.67
CA GLY A 302 6.95 15.73 -19.67
C GLY A 302 6.55 15.06 -18.36
N THR A 303 7.32 14.07 -17.90
CA THR A 303 7.09 13.41 -16.60
C THR A 303 7.25 14.38 -15.44
N LEU A 304 8.31 15.22 -15.43
CA LEU A 304 8.53 16.19 -14.35
C LEU A 304 7.36 17.17 -14.24
N VAL A 305 6.95 17.80 -15.34
CA VAL A 305 5.84 18.76 -15.37
C VAL A 305 4.53 18.08 -15.00
N ASN A 306 4.27 16.87 -15.53
CA ASN A 306 3.06 16.11 -15.22
C ASN A 306 2.99 15.74 -13.73
N THR A 307 4.09 15.26 -13.14
CA THR A 307 4.15 14.92 -11.71
C THR A 307 3.99 16.14 -10.82
N LEU A 308 4.62 17.27 -11.16
CA LEU A 308 4.46 18.52 -10.39
C LEU A 308 3.03 19.06 -10.46
N ALA A 309 2.42 19.06 -11.65
CA ALA A 309 1.03 19.45 -11.84
C ALA A 309 0.08 18.52 -11.07
N LEU A 310 0.35 17.21 -11.08
CA LEU A 310 -0.42 16.22 -10.34
C LEU A 310 -0.34 16.46 -8.83
N LEU A 311 0.87 16.60 -8.28
CA LEU A 311 1.04 16.89 -6.85
C LEU A 311 0.35 18.19 -6.44
N TRP A 312 0.47 19.25 -7.25
CA TRP A 312 -0.16 20.54 -6.98
C TRP A 312 -1.69 20.43 -7.00
N ALA A 313 -2.27 19.87 -8.06
CA ALA A 313 -3.71 19.74 -8.20
C ALA A 313 -4.31 18.88 -7.08
N SER A 314 -3.62 17.80 -6.71
CA SER A 314 -4.05 16.93 -5.63
C SER A 314 -3.97 17.60 -4.26
N ASP A 315 -2.94 18.40 -3.99
CA ASP A 315 -2.85 19.13 -2.72
C ASP A 315 -3.92 20.22 -2.61
N VAL A 316 -4.18 20.96 -3.70
CA VAL A 316 -5.25 21.97 -3.78
C VAL A 316 -6.62 21.32 -3.58
N PHE A 317 -6.90 20.22 -4.27
CA PHE A 317 -8.17 19.50 -4.12
C PHE A 317 -8.34 18.94 -2.70
N ASN A 318 -7.29 18.36 -2.14
CA ASN A 318 -7.30 17.86 -0.77
C ASN A 318 -7.63 18.98 0.23
N ALA A 319 -6.96 20.12 0.12
CA ALA A 319 -7.14 21.25 1.03
C ALA A 319 -8.52 21.92 0.92
N LEU A 320 -9.05 22.05 -0.30
CA LEU A 320 -10.28 22.78 -0.56
C LEU A 320 -11.53 21.90 -0.48
N VAL A 321 -11.44 20.63 -0.89
CA VAL A 321 -12.60 19.75 -1.06
C VAL A 321 -12.56 18.61 -0.05
N ASP A 322 -11.53 17.76 -0.11
CA ASP A 322 -11.51 16.49 0.63
C ASP A 322 -11.61 16.71 2.15
N VAL A 323 -10.72 17.54 2.71
CA VAL A 323 -10.71 17.86 4.14
C VAL A 323 -12.04 18.47 4.61
N ASN A 324 -12.65 19.32 3.78
CA ASN A 324 -13.91 19.97 4.11
C ASN A 324 -15.10 19.01 4.03
N ALA A 325 -15.09 18.06 3.08
CA ALA A 325 -16.09 17.00 2.98
C ALA A 325 -16.07 16.06 4.20
N VAL A 326 -14.87 15.70 4.67
CA VAL A 326 -14.71 14.91 5.91
C VAL A 326 -15.23 15.67 7.12
N LYS A 327 -14.90 16.97 7.24
CA LYS A 327 -15.41 17.83 8.33
C LYS A 327 -16.93 17.95 8.31
N LEU A 328 -17.52 18.12 7.13
CA LEU A 328 -18.98 18.18 6.96
C LEU A 328 -19.65 16.87 7.41
N THR A 329 -19.09 15.73 7.00
CA THR A 329 -19.63 14.40 7.35
C THR A 329 -19.54 14.15 8.86
N ARG A 330 -18.42 14.53 9.48
CA ARG A 330 -18.25 14.45 10.93
C ARG A 330 -19.23 15.35 11.68
N TRP A 331 -19.37 16.60 11.25
CA TRP A 331 -20.34 17.54 11.80
C TRP A 331 -21.77 16.97 11.74
N PHE A 332 -22.16 16.39 10.61
CA PHE A 332 -23.46 15.75 10.45
C PHE A 332 -23.63 14.57 11.42
N GLY A 333 -22.63 13.70 11.54
CA GLY A 333 -22.64 12.57 12.47
C GLY A 333 -22.78 13.00 13.93
N GLU A 334 -22.06 14.05 14.34
CA GLU A 334 -22.18 14.62 15.68
C GLU A 334 -23.59 15.18 15.92
N LYS A 335 -24.18 15.88 14.95
CA LYS A 335 -25.50 16.46 15.11
C LYS A 335 -26.64 15.43 15.08
N ALA A 336 -26.48 14.36 14.30
CA ALA A 336 -27.50 13.32 14.15
C ALA A 336 -27.49 12.30 15.32
N TRP A 337 -26.32 12.03 15.92
CA TRP A 337 -26.16 10.92 16.88
C TRP A 337 -25.79 11.34 18.30
N ARG A 338 -25.35 12.58 18.55
CA ARG A 338 -25.28 13.08 19.93
C ARG A 338 -26.70 13.38 20.39
N ARG A 339 -27.24 12.46 21.21
CA ARG A 339 -28.32 12.79 22.14
C ARG A 339 -27.71 13.69 23.21
N ASP A 340 -28.09 14.96 23.20
CA ASP A 340 -27.94 15.83 24.36
C ASP A 340 -28.67 15.23 25.57
#